data_AF-A0A1V5RK81-F1
#
_entry.id   AF-A0A1V5RK81-F1
#
_cell.length_a   1.000
_cell.length_b   1.000
_cell.length_c   1.000
_cell.angle_alpha   90.00
_cell.angle_beta   90.00
_cell.angle_gamma   90.00
#
_symmetry.space_group_name_H-M   'P 1'
#
loop_
_entity.id
_entity.type
_entity.pdbx_description
1 polymer ?
#
loop_
_entity_poly.entity_id
_entity_poly.type
_entity_poly.pdbx_seq_one_letter_code
_entity_poly.pdbx_strand_id
1 'polypeptide(L)'
;MNDPAMVADRLKQLVDENGLRYLEDHAYELYESMKEEKLLDDVYARALLICLLSADYKNFERGEFEKTALSSSIQKNCALREDVSDQMADVFMRLFDERNVTEWEEKRHSGLRKFCEAEWTFPWEGFCVWDGGVVHVDCSASASAVVRIVNSSKVELDLEAFLEWNPFLTAEKIFETYTDWLSGTIDADFADYCTCDEYYPPVTEYYCEVYEELVKKFCQEHGMELIDYEFTGESSDYF
;
A
#
# COMPACT_ATOMS: atom_id res chain seq x y z
N MET A 1 -28.04 6.58 16.29
CA MET A 1 -26.66 7.07 16.33
C MET A 1 -25.98 6.29 17.43
N ASN A 2 -24.81 5.72 17.15
CA ASN A 2 -24.16 4.64 17.90
C ASN A 2 -24.77 3.25 17.65
N ASP A 3 -25.04 2.87 16.40
CA ASP A 3 -25.34 1.47 16.10
C ASP A 3 -24.01 0.68 16.07
N PRO A 4 -23.78 -0.28 16.99
CA PRO A 4 -22.53 -1.01 17.02
C PRO A 4 -22.26 -1.81 15.74
N ALA A 5 -23.31 -2.20 15.00
CA ALA A 5 -23.15 -2.88 13.71
C ALA A 5 -22.53 -1.97 12.66
N MET A 6 -23.06 -0.75 12.51
CA MET A 6 -22.52 0.22 11.54
C MET A 6 -21.07 0.61 11.85
N VAL A 7 -20.73 0.75 13.13
CA VAL A 7 -19.36 1.06 13.55
C VAL A 7 -18.42 -0.11 13.26
N ALA A 8 -18.84 -1.33 13.59
CA ALA A 8 -18.07 -2.54 13.32
C ALA A 8 -17.86 -2.76 11.81
N ASP A 9 -18.89 -2.54 10.99
CA ASP A 9 -18.80 -2.64 9.53
C ASP A 9 -17.80 -1.62 8.97
N ARG A 10 -17.81 -0.39 9.50
CA ARG A 10 -16.86 0.64 9.09
C ARG A 10 -15.42 0.31 9.49
N LEU A 11 -15.22 -0.17 10.73
CA LEU A 11 -13.90 -0.63 11.18
C LEU A 11 -13.41 -1.82 10.35
N LYS A 12 -14.30 -2.77 10.00
CA LYS A 12 -13.99 -3.91 9.14
C LYS A 12 -13.50 -3.43 7.77
N GLN A 13 -14.21 -2.48 7.16
CA GLN A 13 -13.79 -1.92 5.87
C GLN A 13 -12.37 -1.35 5.95
N LEU A 14 -12.06 -0.60 7.00
CA LEU A 14 -10.74 0.00 7.18
C LEU A 14 -9.65 -1.04 7.42
N VAL A 15 -9.97 -2.11 8.16
CA VAL A 15 -9.07 -3.26 8.34
C VAL A 15 -8.87 -4.02 7.03
N ASP A 16 -9.91 -4.23 6.23
CA ASP A 16 -9.83 -4.90 4.94
C ASP A 16 -8.92 -4.14 3.96
N GLU A 17 -8.92 -2.81 4.03
CA GLU A 17 -8.11 -1.94 3.17
C GLU A 17 -6.67 -1.78 3.68
N ASN A 18 -6.48 -1.62 4.99
CA ASN A 18 -5.22 -1.15 5.57
C ASN A 18 -4.55 -2.14 6.54
N GLY A 19 -5.18 -3.26 6.83
CA GLY A 19 -4.73 -4.23 7.83
C GLY A 19 -5.15 -3.89 9.26
N LEU A 20 -5.00 -4.85 10.16
CA LEU A 20 -5.44 -4.73 11.56
C LEU A 20 -4.68 -3.66 12.34
N ARG A 21 -3.38 -3.46 12.05
CA ARG A 21 -2.54 -2.46 12.73
C ARG A 21 -3.01 -1.02 12.50
N TYR A 22 -3.76 -0.79 11.41
CA TYR A 22 -4.34 0.52 11.12
C TYR A 22 -5.21 1.04 12.28
N LEU A 23 -5.89 0.14 13.00
CA LEU A 23 -6.73 0.50 14.15
C LEU A 23 -5.96 1.19 15.29
N GLU A 24 -4.67 0.88 15.44
CA GLU A 24 -3.82 1.42 16.51
C GLU A 24 -3.08 2.66 16.04
N ASP A 25 -2.38 2.53 14.91
CA ASP A 25 -1.49 3.57 14.40
C ASP A 25 -2.27 4.84 14.01
N HIS A 26 -3.54 4.69 13.62
CA HIS A 26 -4.40 5.76 13.13
C HIS A 26 -5.63 5.97 14.02
N ALA A 27 -5.55 5.61 15.31
CA ALA A 27 -6.68 5.70 16.26
C ALA A 27 -7.31 7.11 16.34
N TYR A 28 -6.50 8.17 16.24
CA TYR A 28 -7.01 9.55 16.23
C TYR A 28 -7.72 9.93 14.93
N GLU A 29 -7.21 9.46 13.78
CA GLU A 29 -7.85 9.69 12.49
C GLU A 29 -9.18 8.93 12.40
N LEU A 30 -9.23 7.71 12.95
CA LEU A 30 -10.47 6.95 13.14
C LEU A 30 -11.48 7.70 14.00
N TYR A 31 -11.02 8.33 15.08
CA TYR A 31 -11.88 9.15 15.93
C TYR A 31 -12.50 10.32 15.16
N GLU A 32 -11.71 11.07 14.39
CA GLU A 32 -12.22 12.21 13.61
C GLU A 32 -13.15 11.74 12.49
N SER A 33 -12.78 10.68 11.74
CA SER A 33 -13.62 10.16 10.65
C SER A 33 -14.97 9.65 11.15
N MET A 34 -15.01 8.92 12.27
CA MET A 34 -16.25 8.41 12.85
C MET A 34 -17.20 9.54 13.30
N LYS A 35 -16.66 10.70 13.67
CA LYS A 35 -17.45 11.91 13.99
C LYS A 35 -17.94 12.62 12.73
N GLU A 36 -17.08 12.77 11.72
CA GLU A 36 -17.45 13.38 10.45
C GLU A 36 -18.55 12.58 9.73
N GLU A 37 -18.43 11.26 9.75
CA GLU A 37 -19.41 10.31 9.22
C GLU A 37 -20.67 10.20 10.08
N LYS A 38 -20.68 10.81 11.28
CA LYS A 38 -21.79 10.80 12.25
C LYS A 38 -22.23 9.39 12.65
N LEU A 39 -21.29 8.44 12.65
CA LEU A 39 -21.53 7.06 13.10
C LEU A 39 -21.63 7.01 14.64
N LEU A 40 -20.82 7.83 15.31
CA LEU A 40 -20.76 7.97 16.76
C LEU A 40 -21.04 9.41 17.19
N ASP A 41 -21.69 9.56 18.35
CA ASP A 41 -21.69 10.85 19.06
C ASP A 41 -20.34 11.12 19.75
N ASP A 42 -20.18 12.33 20.27
CA ASP A 42 -18.93 12.77 20.89
C ASP A 42 -18.44 11.88 22.04
N VAL A 43 -19.35 11.27 22.81
CA VAL A 43 -18.99 10.42 23.96
C VAL A 43 -18.49 9.08 23.44
N TYR A 44 -19.21 8.44 22.53
CA TYR A 44 -18.82 7.13 22.01
C TYR A 44 -17.62 7.20 21.06
N ALA A 45 -17.44 8.29 20.32
CA ALA A 45 -16.23 8.51 19.53
C ALA A 45 -14.99 8.59 20.43
N ARG A 46 -15.06 9.36 21.54
CA ARG A 46 -13.96 9.40 22.53
C ARG A 46 -13.74 8.04 23.18
N ALA A 47 -14.81 7.30 23.48
CA ALA A 47 -14.70 5.96 24.03
C ALA A 47 -13.98 5.00 23.05
N LEU A 48 -14.34 5.04 21.76
CA LEU A 48 -13.66 4.27 20.72
C LEU A 48 -12.17 4.62 20.67
N LEU A 49 -11.81 5.90 20.64
CA LEU A 49 -10.41 6.34 20.67
C LEU A 49 -9.65 5.75 21.85
N ILE A 50 -10.21 5.83 23.06
CA ILE A 50 -9.57 5.31 24.27
C ILE A 50 -9.42 3.79 24.18
N CYS A 51 -10.43 3.07 23.69
CA CYS A 51 -10.37 1.61 23.53
C CYS A 51 -9.35 1.18 22.47
N LEU A 52 -9.21 1.94 21.38
CA LEU A 52 -8.20 1.70 20.35
C LEU A 52 -6.79 1.87 20.93
N LEU A 53 -6.56 2.94 21.69
CA LEU A 53 -5.28 3.22 22.35
C LEU A 53 -4.97 2.23 23.49
N SER A 54 -5.98 1.70 24.19
CA SER A 54 -5.77 0.69 25.24
C SER A 54 -5.49 -0.70 24.67
N ALA A 55 -5.92 -0.96 23.44
CA ALA A 55 -5.79 -2.24 22.74
C ALA A 55 -6.39 -3.44 23.50
N ASP A 56 -7.35 -3.21 24.40
CA ASP A 56 -8.00 -4.28 25.19
C ASP A 56 -8.71 -5.33 24.32
N TYR A 57 -9.19 -4.90 23.15
CA TYR A 57 -9.86 -5.75 22.18
C TYR A 57 -8.95 -6.86 21.62
N LYS A 58 -7.62 -6.73 21.70
CA LYS A 58 -6.67 -7.76 21.23
C LYS A 58 -6.77 -9.06 22.02
N ASN A 59 -7.10 -8.98 23.31
CA ASN A 59 -7.30 -10.19 24.12
C ASN A 59 -8.59 -10.90 23.68
N PHE A 60 -9.59 -10.16 23.20
CA PHE A 60 -10.77 -10.73 22.57
C PHE A 60 -10.46 -11.33 21.20
N GLU A 61 -9.73 -10.61 20.34
CA GLU A 61 -9.25 -11.09 19.04
C GLU A 61 -8.50 -12.43 19.16
N ARG A 62 -7.66 -12.59 20.19
CA ARG A 62 -6.92 -13.85 20.47
C ARG A 62 -7.81 -14.98 21.00
N GLY A 63 -9.10 -14.75 21.20
CA GLY A 63 -10.03 -15.70 21.79
C GLY A 63 -9.85 -15.88 23.30
N GLU A 64 -9.15 -14.97 23.99
CA GLU A 64 -8.88 -15.06 25.43
C GLU A 64 -10.06 -14.54 26.27
N PHE A 65 -10.97 -13.75 25.68
CA PHE A 65 -12.13 -13.16 26.36
C PHE A 65 -13.47 -13.52 25.72
N GLU A 66 -14.47 -13.77 26.57
CA GLU A 66 -15.89 -13.66 26.19
C GLU A 66 -16.36 -12.19 26.29
N LYS A 67 -17.53 -11.86 25.74
CA LYS A 67 -18.10 -10.49 25.76
C LYS A 67 -17.99 -9.80 27.11
N THR A 68 -18.44 -10.49 28.16
CA THR A 68 -18.53 -9.96 29.52
C THR A 68 -17.16 -9.66 30.09
N ALA A 69 -16.16 -10.50 29.78
CA ALA A 69 -14.77 -10.26 30.14
C ALA A 69 -14.18 -9.08 29.37
N LEU A 70 -14.48 -8.94 28.07
CA LEU A 70 -14.05 -7.79 27.27
C LEU A 70 -14.65 -6.48 27.80
N SER A 71 -15.96 -6.41 28.03
CA SER A 71 -16.61 -5.22 28.58
C SER A 71 -16.01 -4.86 29.95
N SER A 72 -15.83 -5.84 30.83
CA SER A 72 -15.21 -5.61 32.15
C SER A 72 -13.77 -5.10 32.04
N SER A 73 -13.00 -5.61 31.06
CA SER A 73 -11.63 -5.14 30.77
C SER A 73 -11.63 -3.70 30.29
N ILE A 74 -12.46 -3.39 29.28
CA ILE A 74 -12.63 -2.02 28.74
C ILE A 74 -13.05 -1.07 29.86
N GLN A 75 -14.05 -1.43 30.66
CA GLN A 75 -14.55 -0.60 31.76
C GLN A 75 -13.43 -0.23 32.73
N LYS A 76 -12.65 -1.23 33.14
CA LYS A 76 -11.57 -1.07 34.12
C LYS A 76 -10.39 -0.29 33.55
N ASN A 77 -9.93 -0.65 32.36
CA ASN A 77 -8.70 -0.12 31.78
C ASN A 77 -8.91 1.24 31.12
N CYS A 78 -10.10 1.50 30.57
CA CYS A 78 -10.48 2.77 29.95
C CYS A 78 -11.23 3.71 30.91
N ALA A 79 -11.50 3.28 32.15
CA ALA A 79 -12.28 4.03 33.15
C ALA A 79 -13.66 4.50 32.64
N LEU A 80 -14.31 3.67 31.83
CA LEU A 80 -15.61 3.97 31.22
C LEU A 80 -16.77 3.54 32.12
N ARG A 81 -17.96 4.09 31.86
CA ARG A 81 -19.19 3.58 32.46
C ARG A 81 -19.55 2.23 31.83
N GLU A 82 -20.28 1.40 32.57
CA GLU A 82 -20.70 0.05 32.16
C GLU A 82 -21.50 0.06 30.83
N ASP A 83 -22.41 1.02 30.67
CA ASP A 83 -23.21 1.17 29.44
C ASP A 83 -22.33 1.43 28.21
N VAL A 84 -21.28 2.24 28.37
CA VAL A 84 -20.36 2.59 27.29
C VAL A 84 -19.40 1.44 26.99
N SER A 85 -18.90 0.75 28.03
CA SER A 85 -18.01 -0.40 27.86
C SER A 85 -18.71 -1.59 27.21
N ASP A 86 -19.97 -1.87 27.58
CA ASP A 86 -20.78 -2.91 26.97
C ASP A 86 -21.00 -2.64 25.48
N GLN A 87 -21.26 -1.39 25.14
CA GLN A 87 -21.47 -0.99 23.75
C GLN A 87 -20.18 -1.07 22.92
N MET A 88 -19.03 -0.70 23.47
CA MET A 88 -17.74 -0.88 22.80
C MET A 88 -17.40 -2.37 22.63
N ALA A 89 -17.68 -3.19 23.66
CA ALA A 89 -17.53 -4.64 23.53
C ALA A 89 -18.43 -5.21 22.42
N ASP A 90 -19.65 -4.69 22.25
CA ASP A 90 -20.55 -5.03 21.14
C ASP A 90 -20.04 -4.65 19.75
N VAL A 91 -19.24 -3.59 19.63
CA VAL A 91 -18.55 -3.21 18.38
C VAL A 91 -17.45 -4.22 18.07
N PHE A 92 -16.53 -4.45 19.02
CA PHE A 92 -15.39 -5.34 18.80
C PHE A 92 -15.80 -6.79 18.60
N MET A 93 -16.84 -7.26 19.28
CA MET A 93 -17.41 -8.58 19.03
C MET A 93 -17.88 -8.80 17.60
N ARG A 94 -18.50 -7.78 17.00
CA ARG A 94 -18.96 -7.84 15.61
C ARG A 94 -17.78 -7.74 14.65
N LEU A 95 -16.79 -6.90 14.97
CA LEU A 95 -15.59 -6.75 14.16
C LEU A 95 -14.80 -8.06 14.09
N PHE A 96 -14.60 -8.73 15.23
CA PHE A 96 -13.86 -9.98 15.36
C PHE A 96 -14.78 -11.21 15.41
N ASP A 97 -15.92 -11.18 14.71
CA ASP A 97 -16.74 -12.37 14.59
C ASP A 97 -16.02 -13.47 13.78
N GLU A 98 -16.45 -14.72 13.94
CA GLU A 98 -15.80 -15.87 13.29
C GLU A 98 -15.74 -15.71 11.76
N ARG A 99 -16.72 -15.02 11.18
CA ARG A 99 -16.80 -14.80 9.73
C ARG A 99 -15.70 -13.85 9.27
N ASN A 100 -15.53 -12.71 9.92
CA ASN A 100 -14.52 -11.71 9.57
C ASN A 100 -13.12 -12.26 9.79
N VAL A 101 -12.90 -12.97 10.90
CA VAL A 101 -11.59 -13.61 11.19
C VAL A 101 -11.26 -14.65 10.11
N THR A 102 -12.22 -15.49 9.73
CA THR A 102 -12.02 -16.47 8.64
C THR A 102 -11.71 -15.76 7.32
N GLU A 103 -12.45 -14.70 6.98
CA GLU A 103 -12.21 -13.90 5.77
C GLU A 103 -10.80 -13.28 5.77
N TRP A 104 -10.32 -12.77 6.90
CA TRP A 104 -8.99 -12.20 7.03
C TRP A 104 -7.88 -13.25 6.91
N GLU A 105 -8.05 -14.43 7.51
CA GLU A 105 -7.10 -15.54 7.34
C GLU A 105 -7.02 -16.01 5.89
N GLU A 106 -8.15 -16.06 5.17
CA GLU A 106 -8.17 -16.38 3.74
C GLU A 106 -7.50 -15.28 2.88
N LYS A 107 -7.77 -14.01 3.20
CA LYS A 107 -7.17 -12.85 2.52
C LYS A 107 -5.68 -12.71 2.80
N ARG A 108 -5.19 -13.23 3.92
CA ARG A 108 -3.80 -13.09 4.34
C ARG A 108 -2.83 -13.54 3.25
N HIS A 109 -1.98 -12.61 2.81
CA HIS A 109 -0.99 -12.75 1.74
C HIS A 109 -1.59 -13.21 0.39
N SER A 110 -2.91 -13.06 0.20
CA SER A 110 -3.58 -13.49 -1.03
C SER A 110 -3.19 -12.64 -2.23
N GLY A 111 -3.00 -11.33 -2.05
CA GLY A 111 -2.50 -10.46 -3.13
C GLY A 111 -1.04 -10.76 -3.47
N LEU A 112 -0.18 -11.08 -2.50
CA LEU A 112 1.18 -11.55 -2.77
C LEU A 112 1.18 -12.82 -3.63
N ARG A 113 0.33 -13.81 -3.29
CA ARG A 113 0.19 -15.04 -4.09
C ARG A 113 -0.23 -14.73 -5.53
N LYS A 114 -1.29 -13.94 -5.69
CA LYS A 114 -1.79 -13.51 -7.01
C LYS A 114 -0.75 -12.74 -7.81
N PHE A 115 -0.01 -11.85 -7.16
CA PHE A 115 1.06 -11.08 -7.79
C PHE A 115 2.15 -12.00 -8.34
N CYS A 116 2.59 -12.97 -7.54
CA CYS A 116 3.62 -13.94 -7.94
C CYS A 116 3.19 -14.91 -9.05
N GLU A 117 1.88 -15.16 -9.20
CA GLU A 117 1.33 -16.09 -10.20
C GLU A 117 1.08 -15.44 -11.58
N ALA A 118 1.12 -14.11 -11.65
CA ALA A 118 0.76 -13.34 -12.85
C ALA A 118 1.99 -12.81 -13.61
N GLU A 119 1.76 -12.43 -14.86
CA GLU A 119 2.64 -11.58 -15.64
C GLU A 119 2.17 -10.13 -15.55
N TRP A 120 3.10 -9.20 -15.49
CA TRP A 120 2.82 -7.78 -15.28
C TRP A 120 3.49 -6.95 -16.36
N THR A 121 2.79 -5.95 -16.87
CA THR A 121 3.32 -4.97 -17.83
C THR A 121 3.56 -3.67 -17.10
N PHE A 122 4.82 -3.31 -16.89
CA PHE A 122 5.25 -2.03 -16.31
C PHE A 122 5.29 -0.96 -17.40
N PRO A 123 4.40 0.04 -17.38
CA PRO A 123 4.49 1.18 -18.29
C PRO A 123 5.47 2.22 -17.75
N TRP A 124 6.11 2.95 -18.64
CA TRP A 124 6.93 4.11 -18.30
C TRP A 124 6.83 5.20 -19.37
N GLU A 125 6.81 6.46 -18.93
CA GLU A 125 6.87 7.65 -19.78
C GLU A 125 7.88 8.62 -19.17
N GLY A 126 8.87 9.04 -19.95
CA GLY A 126 9.94 9.93 -19.54
C GLY A 126 9.94 11.23 -20.32
N PHE A 127 10.29 12.32 -19.64
CA PHE A 127 10.52 13.62 -20.27
C PHE A 127 11.71 14.33 -19.62
N CYS A 128 12.60 14.87 -20.45
CA CYS A 128 13.74 15.68 -20.02
C CYS A 128 14.01 16.78 -21.06
N VAL A 129 14.70 17.84 -20.64
CA VAL A 129 15.16 18.90 -21.54
C VAL A 129 16.68 18.95 -21.48
N TRP A 130 17.31 18.80 -22.64
CA TRP A 130 18.73 19.10 -22.79
C TRP A 130 18.92 20.59 -23.06
N ASP A 131 19.88 21.22 -22.39
CA ASP A 131 20.18 22.65 -22.49
C ASP A 131 21.68 22.90 -22.70
N GLY A 132 22.06 23.23 -23.94
CA GLY A 132 23.42 23.64 -24.31
C GLY A 132 23.70 25.14 -24.11
N GLY A 133 22.84 25.85 -23.38
CA GLY A 133 22.90 27.28 -23.06
C GLY A 133 22.37 28.21 -24.16
N VAL A 134 22.51 27.82 -25.43
CA VAL A 134 21.99 28.57 -26.60
C VAL A 134 20.96 27.76 -27.39
N VAL A 135 20.92 26.45 -27.14
CA VAL A 135 20.08 25.50 -27.86
C VAL A 135 19.42 24.58 -26.85
N HIS A 136 18.11 24.35 -27.03
CA HIS A 136 17.34 23.42 -26.22
C HIS A 136 16.79 22.28 -27.08
N VAL A 137 16.73 21.09 -26.50
CA VAL A 137 16.12 19.91 -27.13
C VAL A 137 15.22 19.20 -26.11
N ASP A 138 13.93 19.10 -26.43
CA ASP A 138 12.98 18.32 -25.65
C ASP A 138 13.18 16.84 -25.97
N CYS A 139 13.31 16.02 -24.93
CA CYS A 139 13.57 14.59 -25.02
C CYS A 139 12.41 13.85 -24.37
N SER A 140 11.71 13.00 -25.12
CA SER A 140 10.57 12.22 -24.61
C SER A 140 10.72 10.75 -24.95
N ALA A 141 10.40 9.88 -24.00
CA ALA A 141 10.42 8.43 -24.23
C ALA A 141 9.18 7.77 -23.64
N SER A 142 8.76 6.67 -24.26
CA SER A 142 7.70 5.79 -23.76
C SER A 142 8.19 4.36 -23.87
N ALA A 143 7.97 3.58 -22.82
CA ALA A 143 8.41 2.20 -22.77
C ALA A 143 7.40 1.33 -22.02
N SER A 144 7.47 0.03 -22.30
CA SER A 144 6.81 -0.98 -21.47
C SER A 144 7.71 -2.19 -21.27
N ALA A 145 7.57 -2.86 -20.13
CA ALA A 145 8.27 -4.10 -19.82
C ALA A 145 7.29 -5.14 -19.32
N VAL A 146 7.24 -6.29 -20.00
CA VAL A 146 6.49 -7.46 -19.55
C VAL A 146 7.41 -8.31 -18.70
N VAL A 147 7.03 -8.53 -17.45
CA VAL A 147 7.83 -9.31 -16.49
C VAL A 147 6.99 -10.40 -15.86
N ARG A 148 7.67 -11.45 -15.39
CA ARG A 148 7.08 -12.48 -14.55
C ARG A 148 7.90 -12.68 -13.27
N ILE A 149 7.26 -13.16 -12.22
CA ILE A 149 7.93 -13.44 -10.96
C ILE A 149 8.52 -14.85 -11.04
N VAL A 150 9.83 -14.98 -10.79
CA VAL A 150 10.54 -16.27 -10.82
C VAL A 150 11.08 -16.69 -9.45
N ASN A 151 11.14 -15.76 -8.50
CA ASN A 151 11.56 -16.01 -7.12
C ASN A 151 10.65 -15.26 -6.14
N SER A 152 9.55 -15.92 -5.74
CA SER A 152 8.59 -15.36 -4.78
C SER A 152 9.19 -15.05 -3.40
N SER A 153 10.23 -15.77 -2.97
CA SER A 153 10.89 -15.50 -1.69
C SER A 153 11.63 -14.17 -1.68
N LYS A 154 12.17 -13.72 -2.82
CA LYS A 154 12.74 -12.37 -2.93
C LYS A 154 11.67 -11.28 -2.84
N VAL A 155 10.57 -11.46 -3.57
CA VAL A 155 9.43 -10.55 -3.53
C VAL A 155 8.85 -10.45 -2.11
N GLU A 156 8.77 -11.57 -1.38
CA GLU A 156 8.33 -11.59 0.01
C GLU A 156 9.27 -10.81 0.94
N LEU A 157 10.60 -10.92 0.73
CA LEU A 157 11.59 -10.16 1.49
C LEU A 157 11.51 -8.65 1.20
N ASP A 158 11.36 -8.27 -0.06
CA ASP A 158 11.21 -6.85 -0.45
C ASP A 158 9.97 -6.21 0.18
N LEU A 159 8.92 -7.01 0.37
CA LEU A 159 7.63 -6.57 0.90
C LEU A 159 7.44 -6.87 2.39
N GLU A 160 8.45 -7.40 3.10
CA GLU A 160 8.30 -7.90 4.47
C GLU A 160 7.69 -6.84 5.40
N ALA A 161 8.23 -5.62 5.38
CA ALA A 161 7.73 -4.51 6.21
C ALA A 161 6.30 -4.11 5.83
N PHE A 162 5.96 -4.10 4.54
CA PHE A 162 4.63 -3.77 4.07
C PHE A 162 3.60 -4.83 4.46
N LEU A 163 3.97 -6.11 4.38
CA LEU A 163 3.11 -7.25 4.75
C LEU A 163 2.96 -7.41 6.26
N GLU A 164 3.99 -7.06 7.04
CA GLU A 164 3.90 -6.99 8.50
C GLU A 164 2.93 -5.89 8.95
N TRP A 165 2.86 -4.79 8.20
CA TRP A 165 1.95 -3.70 8.48
C TRP A 165 0.52 -3.99 7.98
N ASN A 166 0.39 -4.38 6.70
CA ASN A 166 -0.85 -4.76 6.05
C ASN A 166 -0.70 -6.14 5.34
N PRO A 167 -1.15 -7.23 5.97
CA PRO A 167 -1.05 -8.55 5.36
C PRO A 167 -2.09 -8.79 4.25
N PHE A 168 -2.97 -7.82 3.96
CA PHE A 168 -4.04 -7.92 2.97
C PHE A 168 -3.75 -7.13 1.69
N LEU A 169 -2.50 -6.70 1.48
CA LEU A 169 -2.10 -6.01 0.25
C LEU A 169 -2.60 -6.74 -0.99
N THR A 170 -3.22 -5.99 -1.89
CA THR A 170 -3.69 -6.51 -3.17
C THR A 170 -2.53 -6.68 -4.14
N ALA A 171 -2.72 -7.50 -5.17
CA ALA A 171 -1.69 -7.69 -6.19
C ALA A 171 -1.41 -6.39 -6.94
N GLU A 172 -2.46 -5.60 -7.18
CA GLU A 172 -2.41 -4.30 -7.83
C GLU A 172 -1.58 -3.31 -7.00
N LYS A 173 -1.74 -3.31 -5.66
CA LYS A 173 -0.97 -2.40 -4.81
C LYS A 173 0.52 -2.75 -4.76
N ILE A 174 0.82 -4.05 -4.79
CA ILE A 174 2.19 -4.55 -4.92
C ILE A 174 2.77 -4.12 -6.27
N PHE A 175 2.01 -4.30 -7.35
CA PHE A 175 2.41 -3.88 -8.70
C PHE A 175 2.68 -2.37 -8.78
N GLU A 176 1.81 -1.52 -8.23
CA GLU A 176 2.03 -0.07 -8.12
C GLU A 176 3.36 0.24 -7.41
N THR A 177 3.63 -0.44 -6.29
CA THR A 177 4.86 -0.24 -5.51
C THR A 177 6.12 -0.49 -6.34
N TYR A 178 6.17 -1.62 -7.06
CA TYR A 178 7.28 -1.91 -7.96
C TYR A 178 7.33 -0.96 -9.15
N THR A 179 6.18 -0.47 -9.61
CA THR A 179 6.10 0.47 -10.74
C THR A 179 6.74 1.78 -10.34
N ASP A 180 6.44 2.29 -9.14
CA ASP A 180 7.03 3.51 -8.60
C ASP A 180 8.56 3.36 -8.45
N TRP A 181 9.04 2.22 -7.95
CA TRP A 181 10.48 1.97 -7.79
C TRP A 181 11.22 1.89 -9.12
N LEU A 182 10.67 1.16 -10.10
CA LEU A 182 11.25 1.03 -11.42
C LEU A 182 11.23 2.38 -12.15
N SER A 183 10.11 3.08 -12.13
CA SER A 183 9.95 4.38 -12.79
C SER A 183 10.92 5.41 -12.20
N GLY A 184 11.05 5.49 -10.88
CA GLY A 184 12.01 6.40 -10.24
C GLY A 184 13.47 6.07 -10.60
N THR A 185 13.79 4.80 -10.84
CA THR A 185 15.12 4.38 -11.31
C THR A 185 15.36 4.82 -12.75
N ILE A 186 14.40 4.57 -13.64
CA ILE A 186 14.51 4.94 -15.06
C ILE A 186 14.49 6.45 -15.24
N ASP A 187 13.67 7.19 -14.50
CA ASP A 187 13.60 8.65 -14.55
C ASP A 187 14.94 9.30 -14.21
N ALA A 188 15.60 8.82 -13.16
CA ALA A 188 16.89 9.33 -12.74
C ALA A 188 17.98 9.08 -13.79
N ASP A 189 18.02 7.86 -14.35
CA ASP A 189 19.00 7.50 -15.37
C ASP A 189 18.72 8.20 -16.71
N PHE A 190 17.46 8.32 -17.09
CA PHE A 190 17.04 9.02 -18.31
C PHE A 190 17.38 10.51 -18.26
N ALA A 191 17.17 11.15 -17.10
CA ALA A 191 17.56 12.55 -16.91
C ALA A 191 19.08 12.74 -17.03
N ASP A 192 19.88 11.82 -16.45
CA ASP A 192 21.34 11.87 -16.58
C ASP A 192 21.77 11.64 -18.03
N TYR A 193 21.24 10.61 -18.69
CA TYR A 193 21.47 10.35 -20.12
C TYR A 193 21.18 11.58 -20.98
N CYS A 194 20.03 12.22 -20.76
CA CYS A 194 19.61 13.38 -21.51
C CYS A 194 20.45 14.63 -21.23
N THR A 195 21.18 14.73 -20.13
CA THR A 195 21.88 15.97 -19.70
C THR A 195 23.39 15.83 -19.53
N CYS A 196 23.94 14.62 -19.69
CA CYS A 196 25.35 14.33 -19.40
C CYS A 196 26.37 14.98 -20.35
N ASP A 197 25.99 15.31 -21.60
CA ASP A 197 26.86 15.99 -22.56
C ASP A 197 26.48 17.47 -22.66
N GLU A 198 27.43 18.39 -22.47
CA GLU A 198 27.16 19.84 -22.53
C GLU A 198 27.17 20.41 -23.96
N TYR A 199 27.61 19.63 -24.95
CA TYR A 199 27.90 20.08 -26.31
C TYR A 199 27.00 19.47 -27.37
N TYR A 200 26.49 18.25 -27.16
CA TYR A 200 25.64 17.54 -28.09
C TYR A 200 24.33 17.11 -27.43
N PRO A 201 23.17 17.29 -28.11
CA PRO A 201 21.92 16.77 -27.58
C PRO A 201 21.94 15.23 -27.56
N PRO A 202 21.17 14.62 -26.67
CA PRO A 202 21.02 13.17 -26.65
C PRO A 202 20.25 12.70 -27.89
N VAL A 203 20.45 11.43 -28.24
CA VAL A 203 19.59 10.73 -29.21
C VAL A 203 18.68 9.81 -28.40
N THR A 204 17.44 10.22 -28.16
CA THR A 204 16.53 9.51 -27.25
C THR A 204 16.25 8.07 -27.71
N GLU A 205 16.20 7.82 -29.02
CA GLU A 205 16.03 6.48 -29.61
C GLU A 205 17.10 5.48 -29.13
N TYR A 206 18.32 5.94 -28.82
CA TYR A 206 19.43 5.08 -28.39
C TYR A 206 19.40 4.74 -26.90
N TYR A 207 18.51 5.35 -26.13
CA TYR A 207 18.32 5.00 -24.73
C TYR A 207 17.69 3.60 -24.54
N CYS A 208 17.16 2.98 -25.61
CA CYS A 208 16.55 1.65 -25.55
C CYS A 208 17.50 0.57 -24.99
N GLU A 209 18.79 0.63 -25.30
CA GLU A 209 19.80 -0.34 -24.82
C GLU A 209 20.02 -0.17 -23.30
N VAL A 210 20.02 1.06 -22.82
CA VAL A 210 20.19 1.39 -21.39
C VAL A 210 18.94 0.97 -20.62
N TYR A 211 17.76 1.29 -21.16
CA TYR A 211 16.47 0.90 -20.60
C TYR A 211 16.37 -0.62 -20.41
N GLU A 212 16.70 -1.42 -21.43
CA GLU A 212 16.67 -2.89 -21.34
C GLU A 212 17.55 -3.41 -20.20
N GLU A 213 18.79 -2.92 -20.10
CA GLU A 213 19.72 -3.37 -19.06
C GLU A 213 19.30 -2.94 -17.65
N LEU A 214 18.74 -1.73 -17.50
CA LEU A 214 18.15 -1.27 -16.24
C LEU A 214 17.00 -2.16 -15.78
N VAL A 215 16.06 -2.46 -16.68
CA VAL A 215 14.91 -3.32 -16.37
C VAL A 215 15.36 -4.73 -16.04
N LYS A 216 16.31 -5.30 -16.79
CA LYS A 216 16.89 -6.63 -16.46
C LYS A 216 17.52 -6.65 -15.08
N LYS A 217 18.30 -5.62 -14.74
CA LYS A 217 18.96 -5.52 -13.42
C LYS A 217 17.92 -5.42 -12.31
N PHE A 218 16.93 -4.55 -12.47
CA PHE A 218 15.80 -4.43 -11.54
C PHE A 218 15.10 -5.78 -11.34
N CYS A 219 14.78 -6.48 -12.44
CA CYS A 219 14.16 -7.80 -12.38
C CYS A 219 15.02 -8.79 -11.57
N GLN A 220 16.32 -8.86 -11.84
CA GLN A 220 17.24 -9.76 -11.12
C GLN A 220 17.32 -9.46 -9.62
N GLU A 221 17.34 -8.18 -9.25
CA GLU A 221 17.38 -7.72 -7.86
C GLU A 221 16.12 -8.20 -7.13
N HIS A 222 14.95 -7.98 -7.72
CA HIS A 222 13.63 -8.21 -7.12
C HIS A 222 13.01 -9.60 -7.38
N GLY A 223 13.76 -10.54 -7.98
CA GLY A 223 13.28 -11.91 -8.18
C GLY A 223 12.29 -12.09 -9.33
N MET A 224 12.38 -11.21 -10.32
CA MET A 224 11.59 -11.21 -11.55
C MET A 224 12.46 -11.57 -12.76
N GLU A 225 11.80 -11.83 -13.88
CA GLU A 225 12.42 -12.07 -15.18
C GLU A 225 11.72 -11.18 -16.21
N LEU A 226 12.52 -10.44 -16.98
CA LEU A 226 12.06 -9.68 -18.14
C LEU A 226 11.73 -10.66 -19.28
N ILE A 227 10.50 -10.61 -19.77
CA ILE A 227 9.99 -11.46 -20.85
C ILE A 227 10.04 -10.73 -22.19
N ASP A 228 9.57 -9.49 -22.19
CA ASP A 228 9.52 -8.65 -23.39
C ASP A 228 9.59 -7.17 -23.01
N TYR A 229 9.98 -6.32 -23.96
CA TYR A 229 9.96 -4.89 -23.77
C TYR A 229 9.73 -4.14 -25.08
N GLU A 230 9.09 -2.98 -24.97
CA GLU A 230 8.95 -2.03 -26.07
C GLU A 230 9.53 -0.68 -25.63
N PHE A 231 10.16 0.02 -26.56
CA PHE A 231 10.73 1.35 -26.31
C PHE A 231 10.55 2.23 -27.54
N THR A 232 10.11 3.47 -27.30
CA THR A 232 10.08 4.55 -28.29
C THR A 232 10.70 5.79 -27.67
N GLY A 233 11.64 6.42 -28.37
CA GLY A 233 12.27 7.67 -27.96
C GLY A 233 12.17 8.70 -29.06
N GLU A 234 11.93 9.95 -28.70
CA GLU A 234 11.86 11.09 -29.61
C GLU A 234 12.66 12.27 -29.02
N SER A 235 13.28 13.03 -29.91
CA SER A 235 13.96 14.29 -29.60
C SER A 235 13.42 15.38 -30.52
N SER A 236 13.16 16.57 -30.00
CA SER A 236 12.70 17.69 -30.83
C SER A 236 13.79 18.22 -31.76
N ASP A 237 13.38 19.03 -32.74
CA ASP A 237 14.33 19.89 -33.45
C ASP A 237 15.00 20.89 -32.49
N TYR A 238 16.12 21.46 -32.92
CA TYR A 238 16.88 22.48 -32.18
C TYR A 238 16.13 23.82 -32.13
N PHE A 239 15.95 24.39 -30.94
CA PHE A 239 15.38 25.73 -30.74
C PHE A 239 16.35 26.70 -30.09
#